data_AF-A0AAV3RQZ7-F1
#
_entry.id   AF-A0AAV3RQZ7-F1
#
_cell.length_a   1.000
_cell.length_b   1.000
_cell.length_c   1.000
_cell.angle_alpha   90.00
_cell.angle_beta   90.00
_cell.angle_gamma   90.00
#
_symmetry.space_group_name_H-M   'P 1'
#
loop_
_entity.id
_entity.type
_entity.pdbx_description
1 polymer ?
#
loop_
_entity_poly.entity_id
_entity_poly.type
_entity_poly.pdbx_seq_one_letter_code
_entity_poly.pdbx_strand_id
1 'polypeptide(L)'
;MRYFWLRLESIKKSIHKFKKASSWIPVWAMLPYWFSAMTMKSVGSAALKMVEEVRRQFNTIPGLMEGTAKPDYANCVKISTDASIKEMIPPGCLVMLTPLIVGTFFGVETLLIGESSSAFLIVFH
;
A
#
# COMPACT_ATOMS: atom_id res chain seq x y z
N MET A 1 36.71 30.67 -20.73
CA MET A 1 35.33 30.74 -21.27
C MET A 1 34.60 29.40 -21.35
N ARG A 2 35.25 28.27 -21.69
CA ARG A 2 34.57 26.96 -21.87
C ARG A 2 33.91 26.39 -20.60
N TYR A 3 34.46 26.66 -19.41
CA TYR A 3 33.93 26.21 -18.12
C TYR A 3 32.60 26.88 -17.72
N PHE A 4 32.39 28.14 -18.07
CA PHE A 4 31.14 28.86 -17.78
C PHE A 4 29.99 28.33 -18.63
N TRP A 5 30.29 27.97 -19.89
CA TRP A 5 29.33 27.37 -20.82
C TRP A 5 28.92 25.95 -20.39
N LEU A 6 29.89 25.11 -19.97
CA LEU A 6 29.62 23.79 -19.38
C LEU A 6 28.79 23.88 -18.08
N ARG A 7 29.02 24.91 -17.25
CA ARG A 7 28.22 25.17 -16.04
C ARG A 7 26.77 25.53 -16.39
N LEU A 8 26.55 26.36 -17.42
CA LEU A 8 25.22 26.72 -17.92
C LEU A 8 24.46 25.53 -18.52
N GLU A 9 25.14 24.64 -19.23
CA GLU A 9 24.55 23.41 -19.77
C GLU A 9 24.19 22.41 -18.66
N SER A 10 25.03 22.31 -17.64
CA SER A 10 24.75 21.54 -16.42
C SER A 10 23.54 22.10 -15.68
N ILE A 11 23.40 23.42 -15.59
CA ILE A 11 22.25 24.09 -14.96
C ILE A 11 20.98 23.87 -15.78
N LYS A 12 21.03 23.96 -17.11
CA LYS A 12 19.88 23.64 -17.98
C LYS A 12 19.45 22.18 -17.87
N LYS A 13 20.39 21.22 -17.85
CA LYS A 13 20.07 19.80 -17.61
C LYS A 13 19.44 19.59 -16.24
N SER A 14 19.95 20.25 -15.19
CA SER A 14 19.38 20.18 -13.84
C SER A 14 17.95 20.73 -13.80
N ILE A 15 17.70 21.88 -14.44
CA ILE A 15 16.36 22.49 -14.53
C ILE A 15 15.40 21.61 -15.34
N HIS A 16 15.86 20.98 -16.43
CA HIS A 16 15.03 20.06 -17.22
C HIS A 16 14.67 18.78 -16.45
N LYS A 17 15.63 18.24 -15.69
CA LYS A 17 15.42 17.09 -14.79
C LYS A 17 14.39 17.44 -13.71
N PHE A 18 14.49 18.64 -13.13
CA PHE A 18 13.55 19.16 -12.12
C PHE A 18 12.14 19.38 -12.69
N LYS A 19 12.03 19.89 -13.93
CA LYS A 19 10.74 20.10 -14.60
C LYS A 19 10.05 18.78 -14.94
N LYS A 20 10.83 17.76 -15.34
CA LYS A 20 10.32 16.39 -15.56
C LYS A 20 9.92 15.72 -14.24
N ALA A 21 10.62 15.96 -13.13
CA ALA A 21 10.25 15.45 -11.81
C ALA A 21 8.90 16.02 -11.32
N SER A 22 8.70 17.34 -11.44
CA SER A 22 7.51 18.03 -10.94
C SER A 22 6.19 17.54 -11.58
N SER A 23 6.22 17.18 -12.86
CA SER A 23 5.03 16.70 -13.58
C SER A 23 4.50 15.34 -13.10
N TRP A 24 5.33 14.51 -12.45
CA TRP A 24 4.94 13.15 -12.05
C TRP A 24 4.46 13.08 -10.60
N ILE A 25 4.69 14.12 -9.79
CA ILE A 25 4.31 14.19 -8.36
C ILE A 25 2.83 13.85 -8.12
N PRO A 26 1.86 14.31 -8.94
CA PRO A 26 0.45 13.94 -8.72
C PRO A 26 0.22 12.43 -8.83
N VAL A 27 0.88 11.77 -9.79
CA VAL A 27 0.79 10.32 -10.00
C VAL A 27 1.38 9.55 -8.81
N TRP A 28 2.43 10.08 -8.21
CA TRP A 28 3.01 9.54 -6.97
C TRP A 28 2.10 9.70 -5.76
N ALA A 29 1.41 10.83 -5.65
CA ALA A 29 0.50 11.09 -4.53
C ALA A 29 -0.72 10.15 -4.53
N MET A 30 -1.17 9.67 -5.70
CA MET A 30 -2.32 8.74 -5.81
C MET A 30 -1.97 7.30 -5.40
N LEU A 31 -0.70 6.91 -5.52
CA LEU A 31 -0.28 5.52 -5.38
C LEU A 31 -0.51 4.97 -3.96
N PRO A 32 -0.15 5.70 -2.89
CA PRO A 32 -0.52 5.32 -1.53
C PRO A 32 -2.03 5.29 -1.26
N TYR A 33 -2.84 6.16 -1.90
CA TYR A 33 -4.31 6.09 -1.77
C TYR A 33 -4.84 4.79 -2.39
N TRP A 34 -4.27 4.37 -3.51
CA TRP A 34 -4.59 3.08 -4.12
C TRP A 34 -4.18 1.91 -3.24
N PHE A 35 -3.00 1.99 -2.61
CA PHE A 35 -2.56 1.01 -1.62
C PHE A 35 -3.54 0.90 -0.44
N SER A 36 -3.93 2.02 0.16
CA SER A 36 -4.90 2.07 1.26
C SER A 36 -6.27 1.53 0.85
N ALA A 37 -6.74 1.83 -0.37
CA ALA A 37 -8.01 1.30 -0.87
C ALA A 37 -7.97 -0.23 -1.02
N MET A 38 -6.85 -0.78 -1.51
CA MET A 38 -6.68 -2.23 -1.63
C MET A 38 -6.61 -2.91 -0.27
N THR A 39 -5.88 -2.34 0.70
CA THR A 39 -5.78 -2.93 2.05
C THR A 39 -7.11 -2.85 2.79
N MET A 40 -7.85 -1.73 2.73
CA MET A 40 -9.18 -1.63 3.35
C MET A 40 -10.18 -2.60 2.74
N LYS A 41 -10.17 -2.77 1.41
CA LYS A 41 -11.02 -3.76 0.73
C LYS A 41 -10.69 -5.20 1.14
N SER A 42 -9.39 -5.50 1.26
CA SER A 42 -8.88 -6.80 1.69
C SER A 42 -9.32 -7.14 3.12
N VAL A 43 -9.12 -6.19 4.04
CA VAL A 43 -9.54 -6.32 5.44
C VAL A 43 -11.05 -6.46 5.54
N GLY A 44 -11.81 -5.66 4.79
CA GLY A 44 -13.27 -5.73 4.77
C GLY A 44 -13.79 -7.12 4.36
N SER A 45 -13.22 -7.73 3.31
CA SER A 45 -13.62 -9.07 2.88
C SER A 45 -13.27 -10.14 3.91
N ALA A 46 -12.10 -10.07 4.54
CA ALA A 46 -11.71 -10.99 5.61
C ALA A 46 -12.61 -10.85 6.85
N ALA A 47 -12.92 -9.62 7.25
CA ALA A 47 -13.78 -9.33 8.39
C ALA A 47 -15.21 -9.86 8.18
N LEU A 48 -15.79 -9.71 6.97
CA LEU A 48 -17.11 -10.24 6.67
C LEU A 48 -17.19 -11.76 6.86
N LYS A 49 -16.19 -12.51 6.36
CA LYS A 49 -16.11 -13.96 6.55
C LYS A 49 -15.95 -14.36 8.01
N MET A 50 -15.17 -13.59 8.79
CA MET A 50 -15.04 -13.82 10.23
C MET A 50 -16.36 -13.58 10.97
N VAL A 51 -17.11 -12.53 10.60
CA VAL A 51 -18.42 -12.23 11.21
C VAL A 51 -19.45 -13.31 10.87
N GLU A 52 -19.48 -13.81 9.63
CA GLU A 52 -20.34 -14.93 9.23
C GLU A 52 -20.03 -16.20 10.03
N GLU A 53 -18.76 -16.52 10.23
CA GLU A 53 -18.35 -17.68 11.02
C GLU A 53 -18.70 -17.52 12.50
N VAL A 54 -18.44 -16.35 13.09
CA VAL A 54 -18.82 -16.05 14.48
C VAL A 54 -20.34 -16.17 14.64
N ARG A 55 -21.12 -15.62 13.71
CA ARG A 55 -22.59 -15.74 13.70
C ARG A 55 -23.04 -17.20 13.58
N ARG A 56 -22.36 -18.02 12.76
CA ARG A 56 -22.64 -19.46 12.64
C ARG A 56 -22.38 -20.17 13.97
N GLN A 57 -21.27 -19.88 14.64
CA GLN A 57 -20.94 -20.48 15.93
C GLN A 57 -21.97 -20.10 17.01
N PHE A 58 -22.36 -18.82 17.08
CA PHE A 58 -23.40 -18.36 18.01
C PHE A 58 -24.77 -19.02 17.79
N ASN A 59 -25.14 -19.31 16.54
CA ASN A 59 -26.45 -19.92 16.22
C ASN A 59 -26.46 -21.45 16.30
N THR A 60 -25.32 -22.11 16.09
CA THR A 60 -25.25 -23.57 15.98
C THR A 60 -24.79 -24.24 17.28
N ILE A 61 -24.00 -23.55 18.10
CA ILE A 61 -23.45 -24.11 19.35
C ILE A 61 -24.33 -23.66 20.53
N PRO A 62 -25.27 -24.49 21.02
CA PRO A 62 -26.00 -24.19 22.24
C PRO A 62 -25.03 -24.13 23.44
N GLY A 63 -25.24 -23.17 24.34
CA GLY A 63 -24.32 -22.93 25.47
C GLY A 63 -23.17 -21.95 25.19
N LEU A 64 -22.98 -21.50 23.95
CA LEU A 64 -21.94 -20.51 23.63
C LEU A 64 -22.28 -19.11 24.17
N MET A 65 -23.55 -18.70 24.07
CA MET A 65 -24.05 -17.44 24.67
C MET A 65 -24.10 -17.49 26.20
N GLU A 66 -24.34 -18.68 26.75
CA GLU A 66 -24.42 -18.92 28.20
C GLU A 66 -23.04 -19.10 28.84
N GLY A 67 -21.96 -19.14 28.04
CA GLY A 67 -20.58 -19.27 28.49
C GLY A 67 -20.20 -20.69 28.94
N THR A 68 -21.03 -21.69 28.65
CA THR A 68 -20.82 -23.09 29.05
C THR A 68 -20.08 -23.90 27.99
N ALA A 69 -20.16 -23.52 26.72
CA ALA A 69 -19.47 -24.18 25.60
C ALA A 69 -18.22 -23.41 25.13
N LYS A 70 -17.20 -24.14 24.66
CA LYS A 70 -15.97 -23.54 24.09
C LYS A 70 -16.15 -23.23 22.60
N PRO A 71 -15.83 -22.02 22.14
CA PRO A 71 -15.91 -21.66 20.71
C PRO A 71 -14.79 -22.31 19.90
N ASP A 72 -15.03 -22.43 18.59
CA ASP A 72 -14.05 -22.98 17.66
C ASP A 72 -13.15 -21.87 17.12
N TYR A 73 -12.03 -21.68 17.82
CA TYR A 73 -11.00 -20.71 17.43
C TYR A 73 -10.20 -21.16 16.20
N ALA A 74 -10.06 -22.47 15.96
CA ALA A 74 -9.22 -22.98 14.88
C ALA A 74 -9.80 -22.59 13.51
N ASN A 75 -11.12 -22.68 13.35
CA ASN A 75 -11.79 -22.24 12.14
C ASN A 75 -11.69 -20.71 11.94
N CYS A 76 -11.86 -19.91 13.00
CA CYS A 76 -11.68 -18.46 12.92
C CYS A 76 -10.26 -18.05 12.49
N VAL A 77 -9.23 -18.69 13.06
CA VAL A 77 -7.82 -18.44 12.71
C VAL A 77 -7.54 -18.84 11.26
N LYS A 78 -8.06 -19.99 10.81
CA LYS A 78 -7.86 -20.47 9.44
C LYS A 78 -8.47 -19.52 8.42
N ILE A 79 -9.70 -19.05 8.63
CA ILE A 79 -10.39 -18.11 7.74
C ILE A 79 -9.62 -16.79 7.62
N SER A 80 -9.18 -16.23 8.76
CA SER A 80 -8.38 -15.00 8.79
C SER A 80 -7.05 -15.19 8.04
N THR A 81 -6.35 -16.30 8.30
CA THR A 81 -5.05 -16.61 7.68
C THR A 81 -5.15 -16.79 6.17
N ASP A 82 -6.09 -17.62 5.70
CA ASP A 82 -6.27 -17.90 4.28
C ASP A 82 -6.65 -16.65 3.49
N ALA A 83 -7.50 -15.79 4.08
CA ALA A 83 -7.88 -14.52 3.48
C ALA A 83 -6.69 -13.54 3.44
N SER A 84 -5.97 -13.36 4.55
CA SER A 84 -4.83 -12.44 4.62
C SER A 84 -3.70 -12.82 3.66
N ILE A 85 -3.35 -14.11 3.56
CA ILE A 85 -2.29 -14.59 2.65
C ILE A 85 -2.63 -14.25 1.20
N LYS A 86 -3.89 -14.48 0.78
CA LYS A 86 -4.31 -14.26 -0.60
C LYS A 86 -4.42 -12.78 -0.95
N GLU A 87 -4.92 -11.96 -0.04
CA GLU A 87 -5.18 -10.54 -0.27
C GLU A 87 -3.92 -9.66 -0.09
N MET A 88 -2.84 -10.14 0.55
CA MET A 88 -1.58 -9.40 0.67
C MET A 88 -0.70 -9.44 -0.60
N ILE A 89 -0.94 -10.38 -1.52
CA ILE A 89 -0.12 -10.52 -2.74
C ILE A 89 -0.22 -9.28 -3.64
N PRO A 90 -1.41 -8.74 -3.97
CA PRO A 90 -1.55 -7.55 -4.81
C PRO A 90 -0.87 -6.28 -4.24
N PRO A 91 -1.10 -5.87 -2.98
CA PRO A 91 -0.44 -4.68 -2.44
C PRO A 91 1.08 -4.87 -2.31
N GLY A 92 1.56 -6.07 -1.98
CA GLY A 92 2.99 -6.37 -1.94
C GLY A 92 3.66 -6.26 -3.31
N CYS A 93 3.03 -6.79 -4.36
CA CYS A 93 3.54 -6.65 -5.72
C CYS A 93 3.56 -5.19 -6.18
N LEU A 94 2.51 -4.41 -5.87
CA LEU A 94 2.46 -2.99 -6.21
C LEU A 94 3.66 -2.23 -5.60
N VAL A 95 3.93 -2.42 -4.32
CA VAL A 95 5.01 -1.74 -3.60
C VAL A 95 6.38 -2.15 -4.13
N MET A 96 6.58 -3.41 -4.51
CA MET A 96 7.86 -3.88 -5.05
C MET A 96 8.12 -3.42 -6.50
N LEU A 97 7.09 -3.40 -7.33
CA LEU A 97 7.21 -3.02 -8.74
C LEU A 97 7.37 -1.50 -8.94
N THR A 98 6.76 -0.70 -8.06
CA THR A 98 6.78 0.77 -8.13
C THR A 98 8.19 1.38 -8.18
N PRO A 99 9.09 1.13 -7.20
CA PRO A 99 10.45 1.65 -7.22
C PRO A 99 11.32 1.02 -8.31
N LEU A 100 11.02 -0.21 -8.75
CA LEU A 100 11.77 -0.87 -9.82
C LEU A 100 11.52 -0.22 -11.18
N ILE A 101 10.26 0.03 -11.54
CA ILE A 101 9.88 0.70 -12.79
C ILE A 101 10.39 2.14 -12.80
N VAL A 102 10.31 2.81 -11.66
CA VAL A 102 10.63 4.24 -11.62
C VAL A 102 12.14 4.47 -11.47
N GLY A 103 12.81 3.63 -10.69
CA GLY A 103 14.26 3.66 -10.56
C GLY A 103 14.95 3.41 -11.90
N THR A 104 14.39 2.54 -12.75
CA THR A 104 14.92 2.25 -14.08
C THR A 104 14.63 3.33 -15.12
N PHE A 105 13.45 3.99 -15.07
CA PHE A 105 13.06 4.99 -16.08
C PHE A 105 13.39 6.46 -15.73
N PHE A 106 13.38 6.86 -14.45
CA PHE A 106 13.42 8.28 -14.05
C PHE A 106 14.61 8.68 -13.16
N GLY A 107 15.28 7.71 -12.54
CA GLY A 107 16.47 7.92 -11.69
C GLY A 107 16.14 8.23 -10.22
N VAL A 108 17.14 8.10 -9.36
CA VAL A 108 17.03 8.12 -7.88
C VAL A 108 16.51 9.43 -7.27
N GLU A 109 16.66 10.56 -7.95
CA GLU A 109 16.26 11.88 -7.43
C GLU A 109 14.74 12.10 -7.42
N THR A 110 13.99 11.48 -8.35
CA THR A 110 12.51 11.58 -8.37
C THR A 110 11.85 10.72 -7.30
N LEU A 111 12.49 9.63 -6.88
CA LEU A 111 11.96 8.71 -5.87
C LEU A 111 11.94 9.36 -4.48
N LEU A 112 13.07 9.93 -4.04
CA LEU A 112 13.23 10.46 -2.68
C LEU A 112 12.32 11.67 -2.39
N ILE A 113 12.07 12.53 -3.38
CA ILE A 113 11.24 13.74 -3.23
C ILE A 113 9.75 13.39 -3.24
N GLY A 114 9.31 12.43 -4.06
CA GLY A 114 7.92 12.01 -4.16
C GLY A 114 7.45 11.15 -2.98
N GLU A 115 8.30 10.26 -2.49
CA GLU A 115 7.99 9.37 -1.35
C GLU A 115 7.87 10.17 -0.05
N SER A 116 8.77 11.15 0.17
CA SER A 116 8.77 11.97 1.39
C SER A 116 7.51 12.80 1.57
N SER A 117 6.94 13.36 0.49
CA SER A 117 5.73 14.19 0.58
C SER A 117 4.44 13.36 0.68
N SER A 118 4.38 12.19 0.03
CA SER A 118 3.17 11.37 -0.05
C SER A 118 3.00 10.45 1.17
N ALA A 119 4.09 9.84 1.67
CA ALA A 119 4.06 9.01 2.88
C ALA A 119 3.69 9.84 4.12
N PHE A 120 4.15 11.08 4.20
CA PHE A 120 3.83 11.98 5.30
C PHE A 120 2.33 12.33 5.33
N LEU A 121 1.70 12.57 4.17
CA LEU A 121 0.28 12.94 4.10
C LEU A 121 -0.67 11.82 4.54
N ILE A 122 -0.28 10.56 4.40
CA ILE A 122 -1.14 9.41 4.75
C ILE A 122 -0.92 8.91 6.17
N VAL A 123 0.27 9.11 6.74
CA VAL A 123 0.50 8.81 8.16
C VAL A 123 -0.16 9.85 9.07
N PHE A 124 -0.31 11.09 8.61
CA PHE A 124 -0.91 12.18 9.39
C PHE A 124 -2.44 12.35 9.22
N HIS A 125 -3.11 11.49 8.45
CA HIS A 125 -4.58 11.47 8.32
C HIS A 125 -5.15 10.12 8.76
#